data_AF-A0AAD7QJ12-F1
#
_entry.id   AF-A0AAD7QJ12-F1
#
_cell.length_a   1.000
_cell.length_b   1.000
_cell.length_c   1.000
_cell.angle_alpha   90.00
_cell.angle_beta   90.00
_cell.angle_gamma   90.00
#
_symmetry.space_group_name_H-M   'P 1'
#
loop_
_entity.id
_entity.type
_entity.pdbx_description
1 polymer ?
#
loop_
_entity_poly.entity_id
_entity_poly.type
_entity_poly.pdbx_seq_one_letter_code
_entity_poly.pdbx_strand_id
1 'polypeptide(L)'
;MARLNTNFMVLATFVMTGILVFSGTNNVVLGQGCQGDLQGLITQCAIYVQKAGPKMDPSQGCCNVIKTVDIPCVCQHITAEIERVIDIQKVVYVAQFCGRPLASGTKCGSKKRKIQVPSH
;
A
#
# COMPACT_ATOMS: atom_id res chain seq x y z
N MET A 1 -8.52 -22.47 54.66
CA MET A 1 -8.27 -23.32 53.47
C MET A 1 -9.56 -23.47 52.68
N ALA A 2 -9.88 -22.53 51.79
CA ALA A 2 -11.02 -22.70 50.89
C ALA A 2 -10.58 -23.57 49.71
N ARG A 3 -10.92 -24.86 49.77
CA ARG A 3 -10.85 -25.77 48.62
C ARG A 3 -12.01 -25.42 47.68
N LEU A 4 -11.83 -24.40 46.86
CA LEU A 4 -12.81 -24.10 45.81
C LEU A 4 -12.66 -25.13 44.70
N ASN A 5 -13.71 -25.95 44.56
CA ASN A 5 -13.86 -27.07 43.65
C ASN A 5 -13.42 -26.69 42.22
N THR A 6 -12.30 -27.25 41.75
CA THR A 6 -11.63 -26.97 40.47
C THR A 6 -12.55 -27.14 39.26
N ASN A 7 -13.64 -27.89 39.41
CA ASN A 7 -14.65 -28.11 38.38
C ASN A 7 -15.50 -26.86 38.05
N PHE A 8 -15.64 -25.90 38.97
CA PHE A 8 -16.46 -24.69 38.75
C PHE A 8 -15.74 -23.62 37.93
N MET A 9 -14.42 -23.51 38.05
CA MET A 9 -13.63 -22.54 37.25
C MET A 9 -13.40 -23.00 35.81
N VAL A 10 -13.51 -24.29 35.53
CA VAL A 10 -13.35 -24.82 34.17
C VAL A 10 -14.60 -24.53 33.34
N LEU A 11 -15.82 -24.63 33.88
CA LEU A 11 -17.04 -24.34 33.11
C LEU A 11 -17.18 -22.88 32.66
N ALA A 12 -16.62 -21.92 33.40
CA ALA A 12 -16.72 -20.50 33.07
C ALA A 12 -15.78 -20.04 31.94
N THR A 13 -14.84 -20.89 31.51
CA THR A 13 -13.82 -20.54 30.48
C THR A 13 -14.08 -21.15 29.10
N PHE A 14 -15.07 -22.04 28.98
CA PHE A 14 -15.41 -22.71 27.71
C PHE A 14 -16.45 -21.99 26.83
N VAL A 15 -16.85 -20.75 27.16
CA VAL A 15 -17.75 -19.94 26.31
C VAL A 15 -16.99 -18.87 25.51
N MET A 16 -15.69 -18.66 25.78
CA MET A 16 -14.84 -17.68 25.08
C MET A 16 -13.60 -18.31 24.42
N THR A 17 -13.70 -19.57 24.00
CA THR A 17 -12.67 -20.25 23.18
C THR A 17 -13.29 -20.96 21.96
N GLY A 18 -14.50 -20.57 21.57
CA GLY A 18 -15.26 -21.14 20.45
C GLY A 18 -15.23 -20.33 19.14
N ILE A 19 -14.25 -19.45 18.93
CA ILE A 19 -14.11 -18.66 17.66
C ILE A 19 -12.69 -18.79 17.05
N LEU A 20 -11.80 -19.61 17.62
CA LEU A 20 -10.44 -19.78 17.06
C LEU A 20 -10.32 -20.94 16.06
N VAL A 21 -11.43 -21.42 15.50
CA VAL A 21 -11.43 -22.51 14.51
C VAL A 21 -12.33 -22.17 13.32
N PHE A 22 -12.03 -21.06 12.65
CA PHE A 22 -12.35 -20.87 11.24
C PHE A 22 -11.12 -20.28 10.55
N SER A 23 -10.37 -21.17 9.92
CA SER A 23 -9.75 -21.02 8.60
C SER A 23 -9.22 -19.64 8.22
N GLY A 24 -7.89 -19.51 8.20
CA GLY A 24 -7.19 -18.68 7.21
C GLY A 24 -7.73 -17.25 7.04
N THR A 25 -7.80 -16.49 8.13
CA THR A 25 -7.92 -15.05 8.01
C THR A 25 -6.57 -14.52 7.55
N ASN A 26 -6.42 -14.45 6.23
CA ASN A 26 -5.70 -13.32 5.65
C ASN A 26 -6.42 -12.08 6.21
N ASN A 27 -5.97 -11.61 7.36
CA ASN A 27 -6.23 -10.25 7.83
C ASN A 27 -5.42 -9.34 6.91
N VAL A 28 -5.83 -9.33 5.66
CA VAL A 28 -5.66 -8.18 4.82
C VAL A 28 -6.47 -7.08 5.50
N VAL A 29 -5.78 -6.32 6.35
CA VAL A 29 -6.06 -4.92 6.60
C VAL A 29 -5.86 -4.18 5.27
N LEU A 30 -6.64 -4.55 4.25
CA LEU A 30 -6.56 -4.04 2.87
C LEU A 30 -6.89 -2.55 2.84
N GLY A 31 -7.64 -2.06 3.83
CA GLY A 31 -8.02 -0.65 3.92
C GLY A 31 -6.96 0.25 4.58
N GLN A 32 -6.41 -0.14 5.75
CA GLN A 32 -5.53 0.77 6.50
C GLN A 32 -4.11 0.81 5.91
N GLY A 33 -3.62 -0.32 5.38
CA GLY A 33 -2.31 -0.38 4.72
C GLY A 33 -2.25 0.53 3.49
N CYS A 34 -3.28 0.45 2.65
CA CYS A 34 -3.34 1.23 1.42
C CYS A 34 -3.46 2.74 1.62
N GLN A 35 -4.26 3.18 2.59
CA GLN A 35 -4.37 4.61 2.88
C GLN A 35 -3.07 5.15 3.50
N GLY A 36 -2.39 4.35 4.33
CA GLY A 36 -1.04 4.68 4.84
C GLY A 36 0.01 4.74 3.73
N ASP A 37 -0.02 3.79 2.81
CA ASP A 37 0.85 3.72 1.63
C ASP A 37 0.66 4.93 0.72
N LEU A 38 -0.59 5.34 0.46
CA LEU A 38 -0.92 6.53 -0.31
C LEU A 38 -0.42 7.79 0.39
N GLN A 39 -0.64 7.93 1.69
CA GLN A 39 -0.18 9.08 2.46
C GLN A 39 1.35 9.15 2.48
N GLY A 40 2.02 8.01 2.62
CA GLY A 40 3.49 7.90 2.54
C GLY A 40 4.01 8.35 1.18
N LEU A 41 3.35 7.95 0.09
CA LEU A 41 3.69 8.37 -1.27
C LEU A 41 3.54 9.88 -1.46
N ILE A 42 2.42 10.44 -1.01
CA ILE A 42 2.19 11.89 -1.12
C ILE A 42 3.27 12.65 -0.34
N THR A 43 3.54 12.20 0.90
CA THR A 43 4.46 12.89 1.80
C THR A 43 5.91 12.80 1.33
N GLN A 44 6.34 11.63 0.87
CA GLN A 44 7.75 11.37 0.54
C GLN A 44 8.07 11.55 -0.94
N CYS A 45 7.11 11.31 -1.84
CA CYS A 45 7.38 11.21 -3.28
C CYS A 45 6.76 12.32 -4.15
N ALA A 46 5.78 13.10 -3.65
CA ALA A 46 5.02 14.05 -4.49
C ALA A 46 5.91 15.04 -5.28
N ILE A 47 6.94 15.60 -4.64
CA ILE A 47 7.83 16.58 -5.28
C ILE A 47 8.64 15.99 -6.45
N TYR A 48 8.88 14.68 -6.44
CA TYR A 48 9.67 13.99 -7.47
C TYR A 48 8.81 13.58 -8.66
N VAL A 49 7.49 13.43 -8.47
CA VAL A 49 6.56 12.93 -9.48
C VAL A 49 5.61 13.99 -10.04
N GLN A 50 5.52 15.17 -9.41
CA GLN A 50 4.70 16.26 -9.92
C GLN A 50 5.22 16.80 -11.27
N LYS A 51 4.32 17.31 -12.11
CA LYS A 51 4.66 17.94 -13.40
C LYS A 51 5.50 19.20 -13.24
N ALA A 52 5.28 19.93 -12.16
CA ALA A 52 6.04 21.13 -11.86
C ALA A 52 7.52 20.79 -11.60
N GLY A 53 8.41 21.66 -12.06
CA GLY A 53 9.84 21.53 -11.83
C GLY A 53 10.53 20.45 -12.68
N PRO A 54 11.86 20.31 -12.53
CA PRO A 54 12.65 19.34 -13.28
C PRO A 54 12.41 17.89 -12.81
N LYS A 55 12.97 16.93 -13.56
CA LYS A 55 13.15 15.56 -13.09
C LYS A 55 14.32 15.56 -12.10
N MET A 56 14.14 14.93 -10.93
CA MET A 56 15.14 14.90 -9.86
C MET A 56 15.17 13.52 -9.21
N ASP A 57 16.33 13.16 -8.64
CA ASP A 57 16.53 11.86 -8.00
C ASP A 57 15.75 11.76 -6.68
N PRO A 58 15.00 10.67 -6.44
CA PRO A 58 14.21 10.50 -5.24
C PRO A 58 15.07 10.39 -3.98
N SER A 59 14.54 10.87 -2.85
CA SER A 59 15.16 10.64 -1.55
C SER A 59 15.08 9.17 -1.14
N GLN A 60 15.94 8.79 -0.18
CA GLN A 60 15.85 7.47 0.44
C GLN A 60 14.47 7.21 1.07
N GLY A 61 13.86 8.25 1.66
CA GLY A 61 12.51 8.17 2.22
C GLY A 61 11.46 7.82 1.16
N CYS A 62 11.52 8.46 -0.01
CA CYS A 62 10.65 8.10 -1.13
C CYS A 62 10.88 6.66 -1.59
N CYS A 63 12.14 6.24 -1.75
CA CYS A 63 12.42 4.87 -2.18
C CYS A 63 12.00 3.80 -1.17
N ASN A 64 12.04 4.09 0.13
CA ASN A 64 11.55 3.16 1.15
C ASN A 64 10.05 2.93 1.00
N VAL A 65 9.27 3.99 0.75
CA VAL A 65 7.82 3.88 0.48
C VAL A 65 7.57 3.12 -0.82
N ILE A 66 8.28 3.45 -1.90
CA ILE A 66 8.12 2.77 -3.20
C ILE A 66 8.36 1.26 -3.09
N LYS A 67 9.26 0.81 -2.21
CA LYS A 67 9.55 -0.61 -2.01
C LYS A 67 8.42 -1.35 -1.29
N THR A 68 7.66 -0.69 -0.42
CA THR A 68 6.63 -1.33 0.42
C THR A 68 5.21 -1.13 -0.09
N VAL A 69 4.96 -0.10 -0.91
CA VAL A 69 3.61 0.31 -1.32
C VAL A 69 2.83 -0.79 -2.06
N ASP A 70 1.55 -0.95 -1.76
CA ASP A 70 0.60 -1.69 -2.59
C ASP A 70 0.22 -0.88 -3.84
N ILE A 71 0.93 -1.10 -4.95
CA ILE A 71 0.70 -0.42 -6.23
C ILE A 71 -0.74 -0.64 -6.75
N PRO A 72 -1.26 -1.90 -6.82
CA PRO A 72 -2.66 -2.13 -7.18
C PRO A 72 -3.64 -1.30 -6.36
N CYS A 73 -3.44 -1.20 -5.05
CA CYS A 73 -4.36 -0.46 -4.20
C CYS A 73 -4.26 1.06 -4.41
N VAL A 74 -3.06 1.63 -4.35
CA VAL A 74 -2.84 3.07 -4.58
C VAL A 74 -3.39 3.50 -5.93
N CYS A 75 -3.27 2.65 -6.95
CA CYS A 75 -3.80 2.95 -8.29
C CYS A 75 -5.32 3.11 -8.35
N GLN A 76 -6.07 2.57 -7.39
CA GLN A 76 -7.52 2.80 -7.27
C GLN A 76 -7.83 4.20 -6.75
N HIS A 77 -6.90 4.82 -6.03
CA HIS A 77 -7.03 6.17 -5.47
C HIS A 77 -6.51 7.28 -6.38
N ILE A 78 -5.84 6.93 -7.49
CA ILE A 78 -5.39 7.92 -8.47
C ILE A 78 -6.59 8.46 -9.26
N THR A 79 -7.06 9.64 -8.89
CA THR A 79 -8.16 10.32 -9.60
C THR A 79 -7.66 11.07 -10.84
N ALA A 80 -8.60 11.54 -11.68
CA ALA A 80 -8.29 12.39 -12.83
C ALA A 80 -7.60 13.72 -12.41
N GLU A 81 -7.80 14.16 -11.18
CA GLU A 81 -7.14 15.34 -10.62
C GLU A 81 -5.67 15.04 -10.32
N ILE A 82 -5.39 13.91 -9.66
CA ILE A 82 -4.01 13.45 -9.40
C ILE A 82 -3.27 13.24 -10.73
N GLU A 83 -3.90 12.60 -11.71
CA GLU A 83 -3.35 12.44 -13.06
C GLU A 83 -2.99 13.77 -13.75
N ARG A 84 -3.66 14.88 -13.42
CA ARG A 84 -3.38 16.20 -14.00
C ARG A 84 -2.14 16.85 -13.37
N VAL A 85 -1.82 16.54 -12.13
CA VAL A 85 -0.69 17.13 -11.39
C VAL A 85 0.58 16.29 -11.43
N ILE A 86 0.50 14.97 -11.68
CA ILE A 86 1.68 14.09 -11.79
C ILE A 86 2.17 13.89 -13.22
N ASP A 87 3.46 13.74 -13.40
CA ASP A 87 4.12 13.37 -14.65
C ASP A 87 4.42 11.86 -14.65
N ILE A 88 3.83 11.13 -15.59
CA ILE A 88 3.98 9.68 -15.69
C ILE A 88 5.44 9.28 -15.97
N GLN A 89 6.19 10.08 -16.74
CA GLN A 89 7.60 9.78 -17.01
C GLN A 89 8.44 9.91 -15.73
N LYS A 90 8.10 10.87 -14.86
CA LYS A 90 8.74 11.00 -13.55
C LYS A 90 8.34 9.86 -12.61
N VAL A 91 7.08 9.42 -12.63
CA VAL A 91 6.64 8.24 -11.85
C VAL A 91 7.42 6.99 -12.27
N VAL A 92 7.55 6.74 -13.58
CA VAL A 92 8.34 5.62 -14.12
C VAL A 92 9.81 5.74 -13.70
N TYR A 93 10.38 6.94 -13.82
CA TYR A 93 11.76 7.22 -13.40
C TYR A 93 11.99 6.90 -11.92
N VAL A 94 11.15 7.41 -11.02
CA VAL A 94 11.27 7.18 -9.58
C VAL A 94 11.13 5.69 -9.25
N ALA A 95 10.18 5.00 -9.86
CA ALA A 95 9.98 3.57 -9.66
C ALA A 95 11.20 2.74 -10.11
N GLN A 96 11.76 3.06 -11.28
CA GLN A 96 12.99 2.43 -11.80
C GLN A 96 14.19 2.74 -10.90
N PHE A 97 14.40 4.00 -10.54
CA PHE A 97 15.51 4.45 -9.69
C PHE A 97 15.49 3.75 -8.32
N CYS A 98 14.31 3.58 -7.73
CA CYS A 98 14.16 2.92 -6.43
C CYS A 98 14.22 1.38 -6.49
N GLY A 99 14.45 0.79 -7.68
CA GLY A 99 14.61 -0.66 -7.87
C GLY A 99 13.29 -1.44 -7.93
N ARG A 100 12.16 -0.77 -8.17
CA ARG A 100 10.85 -1.41 -8.32
C ARG A 100 10.13 -0.88 -9.57
N PRO A 101 10.63 -1.23 -10.78
CA PRO A 101 10.04 -0.75 -12.03
C PRO A 101 8.59 -1.19 -12.15
N LEU A 102 7.75 -0.32 -12.71
CA LEU A 102 6.36 -0.65 -13.01
C LEU A 102 6.32 -1.70 -14.14
N ALA A 103 5.43 -2.68 -14.01
CA ALA A 103 5.21 -3.62 -15.10
C ALA A 103 4.65 -2.88 -16.33
N SER A 104 5.13 -3.23 -17.52
CA SER A 104 4.62 -2.65 -18.77
C SER A 104 3.11 -2.85 -18.89
N GLY A 105 2.39 -1.77 -19.19
CA GLY A 105 0.93 -1.81 -19.30
C GLY A 105 0.19 -1.73 -17.95
N THR A 106 0.89 -1.42 -16.85
CA THR A 106 0.26 -1.06 -15.58
C THR A 106 -0.78 0.04 -15.83
N LYS A 107 -2.02 -0.21 -15.36
CA LYS A 107 -3.15 0.73 -15.50
C LYS A 107 -3.39 1.35 -14.14
N CYS A 108 -3.27 2.67 -14.08
CA CYS A 108 -3.48 3.44 -12.87
C CYS A 108 -4.49 4.56 -13.15
N GLY A 109 -5.38 4.78 -12.20
CA GLY A 109 -6.36 5.86 -12.22
C GLY A 109 -7.53 5.76 -13.20
N SER A 110 -8.34 6.81 -13.16
CA SER A 110 -9.68 6.90 -13.76
C SER A 110 -9.75 6.70 -15.28
N LYS A 111 -8.69 7.03 -16.02
CA LYS A 111 -8.66 6.80 -17.48
C LYS A 111 -7.98 5.49 -17.90
N LYS A 112 -7.55 4.65 -16.94
CA LYS A 112 -6.75 3.44 -17.18
C LYS A 112 -5.70 3.65 -18.29
N ARG A 113 -5.00 4.80 -18.28
CA ARG A 113 -3.90 5.03 -19.22
C ARG A 113 -2.86 3.95 -18.94
N LYS A 114 -2.47 3.21 -19.99
CA LYS A 114 -1.34 2.30 -19.88
C LYS A 114 -0.12 3.14 -19.57
N ILE A 115 0.53 2.86 -18.45
CA ILE A 115 1.89 3.32 -18.22
C ILE A 115 2.76 2.53 -19.20
N GLN A 116 3.07 3.15 -20.34
CA GLN A 116 4.02 2.64 -21.29
C GLN A 116 5.40 2.92 -20.71
N VAL A 117 5.99 1.92 -20.07
CA VAL A 117 7.39 1.99 -19.66
C VAL A 117 8.21 1.88 -20.95
N PRO A 118 9.06 2.86 -21.29
CA PRO A 118 9.96 2.72 -22.42
C PRO A 118 10.89 1.53 -22.15
N SER A 119 10.80 0.51 -23.00
CA SER A 119 11.75 -0.61 -23.04
C SER A 119 13.06 -0.06 -23.59
N HIS A 120 14.09 0.02 -22.74
CA HIS A 120 15.47 0.25 -23.18
C HIS A 120 16.18 -1.08 -23.36
#